data_AF-A0A1G0CT12-F1
#
_entry.id   AF-A0A1G0CT12-F1
#
_cell.length_a   1.000
_cell.length_b   1.000
_cell.length_c   1.000
_cell.angle_alpha   90.00
_cell.angle_beta   90.00
_cell.angle_gamma   90.00
#
_symmetry.space_group_name_H-M   'P 1'
#
loop_
_entity.id
_entity.type
_entity.pdbx_description
1 polymer ?
#
loop_
_entity_poly.entity_id
_entity_poly.type
_entity_poly.pdbx_seq_one_letter_code
_entity_poly.pdbx_strand_id
1 'polypeptide(L)'
;MSLVVDTLRISTITEELTDAELEIFEELFDVQHHKAGDLIVQPGGKQPDNLYILAQGEIQVKIHSSDGDTAIHVLKPGDLAGIITFVGGAPSQHSAALYSIGESKVLSMPSAKFEALVCTRPMTAHKVMRGIVRYMHGIVRNMNAKSSELSSYIYRNSGGY
;
A
#
# COMPACT_ATOMS: atom_id res chain seq x y z
N MET A 1 22.86 -6.22 3.05
CA MET A 1 21.83 -5.28 2.57
C MET A 1 20.65 -5.40 3.52
N SER A 2 20.08 -4.27 3.95
CA SER A 2 18.94 -4.25 4.86
C SER A 2 17.66 -4.58 4.08
N LEU A 3 16.81 -5.46 4.62
CA LEU A 3 15.51 -5.81 4.03
C LEU A 3 14.68 -4.56 3.70
N VAL A 4 14.81 -3.52 4.51
CA VAL A 4 14.09 -2.26 4.36
C VAL A 4 14.55 -1.54 3.09
N VAL A 5 15.86 -1.35 2.90
CA VAL A 5 16.42 -0.74 1.66
C VAL A 5 15.99 -1.51 0.42
N ASP A 6 16.11 -2.83 0.44
CA ASP A 6 15.77 -3.67 -0.70
C ASP A 6 14.29 -3.53 -1.08
N THR A 7 13.42 -3.46 -0.07
CA THR A 7 11.97 -3.26 -0.26
C THR A 7 11.65 -1.84 -0.72
N LEU A 8 12.32 -0.83 -0.19
CA LEU A 8 12.11 0.55 -0.62
C LEU A 8 12.49 0.73 -2.09
N ARG A 9 13.62 0.15 -2.53
CA ARG A 9 14.08 0.23 -3.92
C ARG A 9 13.13 -0.39 -4.94
N ILE A 10 12.30 -1.37 -4.56
CA ILE A 10 11.28 -1.94 -5.44
C ILE A 10 9.95 -1.17 -5.41
N SER A 11 9.75 -0.30 -4.43
CA SER A 11 8.54 0.50 -4.29
C SER A 11 8.65 1.81 -5.06
N THR A 12 7.55 2.21 -5.72
CA THR A 12 7.50 3.47 -6.47
C THR A 12 7.61 4.71 -5.58
N ILE A 13 7.47 4.55 -4.26
CA ILE A 13 7.50 5.64 -3.29
C ILE A 13 8.88 6.30 -3.17
N THR A 14 9.97 5.57 -3.47
CA THR A 14 11.34 6.09 -3.32
C THR A 14 12.06 6.37 -4.64
N GLU A 15 11.38 6.32 -5.79
CA GLU A 15 11.99 6.48 -7.13
C GLU A 15 12.82 7.76 -7.30
N GLU A 16 12.47 8.84 -6.59
CA GLU A 16 13.12 10.14 -6.70
C GLU A 16 14.05 10.47 -5.54
N LEU A 17 14.20 9.54 -4.58
CA LEU A 17 15.08 9.73 -3.44
C LEU A 17 16.54 9.45 -3.84
N THR A 18 17.45 10.30 -3.40
CA THR A 18 18.89 9.99 -3.46
C THR A 18 19.22 8.90 -2.44
N ASP A 19 20.38 8.26 -2.56
CA ASP A 19 20.79 7.24 -1.58
C ASP A 19 20.85 7.80 -0.15
N ALA A 20 21.32 9.04 0.03
CA ALA A 20 21.33 9.70 1.34
C ALA A 20 19.91 9.97 1.88
N GLU A 21 18.97 10.36 1.01
CA GLU A 21 17.56 10.51 1.40
C GLU A 21 16.90 9.17 1.73
N LEU A 22 17.28 8.11 1.00
CA LEU A 22 16.78 6.77 1.22
C LEU A 22 17.24 6.20 2.57
N GLU A 23 18.49 6.42 2.95
CA GLU A 23 19.03 6.02 4.26
C GLU A 23 18.23 6.67 5.40
N ILE A 24 17.96 7.97 5.31
CA ILE A 24 17.13 8.68 6.31
C ILE A 24 15.69 8.14 6.32
N PHE A 25 15.13 7.85 5.15
CA PHE A 25 13.77 7.33 5.02
C PHE A 25 13.64 5.91 5.57
N GLU A 26 14.68 5.09 5.43
CA GLU A 26 14.77 3.73 5.96
C GLU A 26 14.55 3.70 7.48
N GLU A 27 15.19 4.62 8.21
CA GLU A 27 15.13 4.71 9.68
C GLU A 27 13.71 4.97 10.23
N LEU A 28 12.77 5.38 9.37
CA LEU A 28 11.39 5.63 9.76
C LEU A 28 10.55 4.35 9.84
N PHE A 29 11.02 3.24 9.26
CA PHE A 29 10.25 1.99 9.17
C PHE A 29 10.62 0.98 10.25
N ASP A 30 9.60 0.31 10.76
CA ASP A 30 9.73 -0.88 11.60
C ASP A 30 9.32 -2.13 10.79
N VAL A 31 10.05 -3.24 10.96
CA VAL A 31 9.75 -4.51 10.27
C VAL A 31 8.81 -5.36 11.11
N GLN A 32 7.61 -5.61 10.60
CA GLN A 32 6.62 -6.49 11.21
C GLN A 32 6.60 -7.86 10.52
N HIS A 33 6.48 -8.91 11.31
CA HIS A 33 6.40 -10.30 10.84
C HIS A 33 5.01 -10.83 11.11
N HIS A 34 4.40 -11.45 10.11
CA HIS A 34 3.04 -11.98 10.18
C HIS A 34 3.00 -13.41 9.68
N LYS A 35 2.18 -14.24 10.31
CA LYS A 35 1.89 -15.62 9.90
C LYS A 35 0.70 -15.65 8.96
N ALA A 36 0.51 -16.80 8.31
CA ALA A 36 -0.67 -17.05 7.50
C ALA A 36 -1.97 -16.84 8.31
N GLY A 37 -2.87 -16.00 7.78
CA GLY A 37 -4.15 -15.67 8.41
C GLY A 37 -4.12 -14.47 9.35
N ASP A 38 -2.95 -13.91 9.67
CA ASP A 38 -2.86 -12.77 10.59
C ASP A 38 -3.56 -11.53 10.01
N LEU A 39 -4.33 -10.85 10.87
CA LEU A 39 -4.97 -9.57 10.58
C LEU A 39 -3.96 -8.44 10.85
N ILE A 40 -3.54 -7.77 9.78
CA ILE A 40 -2.53 -6.70 9.83
C ILE A 40 -3.20 -5.36 10.11
N VAL A 41 -4.29 -5.06 9.42
CA VAL A 41 -5.04 -3.81 9.57
C VAL A 41 -6.54 -4.10 9.60
N GLN A 42 -7.24 -3.49 10.56
CA GLN A 42 -8.68 -3.57 10.71
C GLN A 42 -9.36 -2.19 10.51
N PRO A 43 -10.32 -2.07 9.58
CA PRO A 43 -11.18 -0.90 9.43
C PRO A 43 -11.84 -0.47 10.74
N GLY A 44 -11.75 0.82 11.08
CA GLY A 44 -12.34 1.38 12.30
C GLY A 44 -11.70 0.92 13.61
N GLY A 45 -10.57 0.20 13.55
CA GLY A 45 -9.79 -0.18 14.72
C GLY A 45 -9.08 1.00 15.39
N LYS A 46 -8.58 0.79 16.61
CA LYS A 46 -7.75 1.78 17.34
C LYS A 46 -6.27 1.79 16.90
N GLN A 47 -5.96 1.19 15.75
CA GLN A 47 -4.59 1.07 15.27
C GLN A 47 -4.06 2.44 14.82
N PRO A 48 -2.77 2.74 14.99
CA PRO A 48 -2.18 3.99 14.54
C PRO A 48 -2.23 4.09 13.01
N ASP A 49 -2.37 5.31 12.52
CA ASP A 49 -2.35 5.62 11.10
C ASP A 49 -0.94 5.41 10.55
N ASN A 50 -0.72 4.24 9.95
CA ASN A 50 0.59 3.86 9.44
C ASN A 50 0.52 3.67 7.91
N LEU A 51 1.62 4.04 7.25
CA LEU A 51 1.91 3.54 5.92
C LEU A 51 2.49 2.14 6.04
N TYR A 52 2.00 1.21 5.21
CA TYR A 52 2.53 -0.14 5.13
C TYR A 52 3.12 -0.39 3.75
N ILE A 53 4.28 -1.04 3.69
CA ILE A 53 4.91 -1.51 2.45
C ILE A 53 5.17 -3.00 2.60
N LEU A 54 4.65 -3.81 1.68
CA LEU A 54 4.89 -5.24 1.71
C LEU A 54 6.34 -5.53 1.28
N ALA A 55 7.12 -6.17 2.15
CA ALA A 55 8.50 -6.57 1.86
C ALA A 55 8.59 -7.98 1.28
N GLN A 56 7.81 -8.92 1.84
CA GLN A 56 7.83 -10.33 1.44
C GLN A 56 6.47 -10.96 1.70
N GLY A 57 6.07 -11.90 0.83
CA GLY A 57 4.81 -12.63 0.94
C GLY A 57 3.69 -11.97 0.15
N GLU A 58 2.45 -12.25 0.55
CA GLU A 58 1.24 -11.72 -0.09
C GLU A 58 0.23 -11.29 0.98
N ILE A 59 -0.40 -10.15 0.77
CA ILE A 59 -1.46 -9.63 1.65
C ILE A 59 -2.76 -9.53 0.86
N GLN A 60 -3.81 -10.14 1.39
CA GLN A 60 -5.15 -10.04 0.86
C GLN A 60 -5.86 -8.82 1.43
N VAL A 61 -6.45 -8.01 0.54
CA VAL A 61 -7.28 -6.87 0.87
C VAL A 61 -8.75 -7.30 0.78
N LYS A 62 -9.47 -7.26 1.90
CA LYS A 62 -10.89 -7.66 1.99
C LYS A 62 -11.77 -6.49 2.39
N ILE A 63 -12.90 -6.31 1.72
CA ILE A 63 -13.96 -5.39 2.15
C ILE A 63 -15.05 -6.21 2.82
N HIS A 64 -15.47 -5.78 4.01
CA HIS A 64 -16.63 -6.35 4.69
C HIS A 64 -17.91 -5.78 4.08
N SER A 65 -18.78 -6.64 3.56
CA SER A 65 -20.12 -6.27 3.10
C SER A 65 -21.20 -7.06 3.87
N SER A 66 -22.46 -6.71 3.67
CA SER A 66 -23.60 -7.44 4.25
C SER A 66 -23.63 -8.92 3.86
N ASP A 67 -23.04 -9.27 2.71
CA ASP A 67 -23.02 -10.62 2.16
C ASP A 67 -21.75 -11.41 2.54
N GLY A 68 -20.86 -10.78 3.34
CA GLY A 68 -19.62 -11.37 3.83
C GLY A 68 -18.35 -10.63 3.39
N ASP A 69 -17.20 -11.16 3.78
CA ASP A 69 -15.90 -10.60 3.40
C ASP A 69 -15.57 -10.94 1.93
N THR A 70 -15.39 -9.91 1.11
CA THR A 70 -14.99 -10.07 -0.29
C THR A 70 -13.55 -9.62 -0.50
N ALA A 71 -12.71 -10.52 -1.01
CA ALA A 71 -11.34 -10.20 -1.41
C ALA A 71 -11.35 -9.39 -2.71
N ILE A 72 -10.82 -8.16 -2.67
CA ILE A 72 -10.83 -7.24 -3.81
C ILE A 72 -9.45 -7.08 -4.46
N HIS A 73 -8.39 -7.38 -3.72
CA HIS A 73 -7.02 -7.21 -4.18
C HIS A 73 -6.04 -8.09 -3.40
N VAL A 74 -4.90 -8.39 -4.01
CA VAL A 74 -3.76 -9.02 -3.35
C VAL A 74 -2.54 -8.13 -3.61
N LEU A 75 -1.96 -7.62 -2.52
CA LEU A 75 -0.75 -6.82 -2.54
C LEU A 75 0.47 -7.73 -2.70
N LYS A 76 1.44 -7.24 -3.47
CA LYS A 76 2.72 -7.89 -3.76
C LYS A 76 3.88 -7.09 -3.13
N PRO A 77 5.08 -7.67 -3.02
CA PRO A 77 6.25 -6.94 -2.54
C PRO A 77 6.45 -5.61 -3.30
N GLY A 78 6.63 -4.51 -2.55
CA GLY A 78 6.72 -3.14 -3.05
C GLY A 78 5.40 -2.36 -3.03
N ASP A 79 4.26 -3.06 -2.94
CA ASP A 79 2.94 -2.43 -2.86
C ASP A 79 2.71 -1.75 -1.51
N LEU A 80 1.96 -0.65 -1.56
CA LEU A 80 1.60 0.18 -0.41
C LEU A 80 0.18 -0.13 0.09
N ALA A 81 -0.02 -0.01 1.40
CA ALA A 81 -1.32 -0.02 2.06
C ALA A 81 -1.40 1.02 3.18
N GLY A 82 -2.60 1.27 3.70
CA GLY A 82 -2.83 2.28 4.75
C GLY A 82 -2.72 3.74 4.27
N ILE A 83 -2.62 3.98 2.96
CA ILE A 83 -2.36 5.32 2.40
C ILE A 83 -3.41 6.35 2.84
N ILE A 84 -4.70 6.00 2.82
CA ILE A 84 -5.79 6.93 3.10
C ILE A 84 -5.68 7.50 4.52
N THR A 85 -5.56 6.63 5.52
CA THR A 85 -5.44 7.06 6.92
C THR A 85 -4.08 7.70 7.18
N PHE A 86 -3.01 7.19 6.56
CA PHE A 86 -1.67 7.77 6.64
C PHE A 86 -1.62 9.24 6.21
N VAL A 87 -2.33 9.63 5.14
CA VAL A 87 -2.38 11.03 4.67
C VAL A 87 -3.43 11.89 5.38
N GLY A 88 -4.01 11.42 6.47
CA GLY A 88 -5.02 12.15 7.26
C GLY A 88 -6.45 12.03 6.72
N GLY A 89 -6.74 11.06 5.85
CA GLY A 89 -8.10 10.71 5.44
C GLY A 89 -8.92 10.16 6.61
N ALA A 90 -10.24 10.32 6.54
CA ALA A 90 -11.11 9.88 7.62
C ALA A 90 -11.10 8.33 7.75
N PRO A 91 -11.15 7.75 8.96
CA PRO A 91 -11.23 6.30 9.15
C PRO A 91 -12.40 5.64 8.41
N SER A 92 -13.49 6.38 8.18
CA SER A 92 -14.64 5.92 7.39
C SER A 92 -14.33 5.67 5.91
N GLN A 93 -13.26 6.27 5.38
CA GLN A 93 -12.78 6.04 4.02
C GLN A 93 -11.86 4.80 3.92
N HIS A 94 -11.50 4.21 5.06
CA HIS A 94 -10.73 2.98 5.15
C HIS A 94 -11.67 1.82 5.47
N SER A 95 -12.20 1.18 4.42
CA SER A 95 -13.19 0.09 4.52
C SER A 95 -12.60 -1.31 4.36
N ALA A 96 -11.28 -1.42 4.11
CA ALA A 96 -10.63 -2.67 3.75
C ALA A 96 -9.71 -3.20 4.84
N ALA A 97 -9.91 -4.46 5.24
CA ALA A 97 -9.02 -5.20 6.12
C ALA A 97 -7.88 -5.84 5.33
N LEU A 98 -6.72 -5.94 5.99
CA LEU A 98 -5.51 -6.56 5.42
C LEU A 98 -5.21 -7.86 6.16
N TYR A 99 -5.13 -8.96 5.42
CA TYR A 99 -4.83 -10.28 5.95
C TYR A 99 -3.60 -10.85 5.27
N SER A 100 -2.69 -11.42 6.05
CA SER A 100 -1.57 -12.17 5.48
C SER A 100 -2.05 -13.50 4.91
N ILE A 101 -1.71 -13.81 3.66
CA ILE A 101 -2.08 -15.12 3.05
C ILE A 101 -1.13 -16.21 3.54
N GLY A 102 0.16 -15.89 3.66
CA GLY A 102 1.23 -16.78 4.11
C GLY A 102 2.09 -16.12 5.19
N GLU A 103 3.31 -16.62 5.38
CA GLU A 103 4.32 -15.86 6.13
C GLU A 103 4.68 -14.59 5.34
N SER A 104 4.56 -13.43 5.98
CA SER A 104 4.84 -12.15 5.35
C SER A 104 5.67 -11.23 6.24
N LYS A 105 6.39 -10.32 5.59
CA LYS A 105 7.12 -9.23 6.23
C LYS A 105 6.60 -7.91 5.70
N VAL A 106 6.27 -7.00 6.60
CA VAL A 106 5.64 -5.72 6.27
C VAL A 106 6.42 -4.62 6.95
N LEU A 107 6.85 -3.64 6.16
CA LEU A 107 7.40 -2.40 6.69
C LEU A 107 6.24 -1.52 7.14
N SER A 108 6.34 -0.96 8.35
CA SER A 108 5.34 -0.05 8.89
C SER A 108 6.00 1.26 9.29
N MET A 109 5.44 2.38 8.83
CA MET A 109 5.87 3.73 9.22
C MET A 109 4.68 4.49 9.81
N PRO A 110 4.73 4.85 11.09
CA PRO A 110 3.73 5.74 11.69
C PRO A 110 3.67 7.10 11.01
N SER A 111 2.45 7.62 10.80
CA SER A 111 2.22 8.96 10.22
C SER A 111 3.00 10.04 10.98
N ALA A 112 3.05 9.97 12.31
CA ALA A 112 3.80 10.91 13.14
C ALA A 112 5.31 10.97 12.80
N LYS A 113 5.94 9.85 12.41
CA LYS A 113 7.34 9.84 11.96
C LYS A 113 7.48 10.56 10.61
N PHE A 114 6.50 10.41 9.72
CA PHE A 114 6.48 11.14 8.45
C PHE A 114 6.21 12.64 8.64
N GLU A 115 5.32 13.04 9.54
CA GLU A 115 5.09 14.46 9.87
C GLU A 115 6.37 15.13 10.40
N ALA A 116 7.15 14.42 11.22
CA ALA A 116 8.47 14.90 11.62
C ALA A 116 9.43 15.08 10.42
N LEU A 117 9.36 14.18 9.42
CA LEU A 117 10.12 14.32 8.18
C LEU A 117 9.66 15.53 7.36
N VAL A 118 8.36 15.84 7.33
CA VAL A 118 7.83 17.04 6.65
C VAL A 118 8.44 18.31 7.26
N CYS A 119 8.53 18.39 8.59
CA CYS A 119 9.12 19.53 9.28
C CYS A 119 10.63 19.64 9.11
N THR A 120 11.35 18.51 9.11
CA THR A 120 12.82 18.49 9.11
C THR A 120 13.44 18.45 7.72
N ARG A 121 12.77 17.80 6.76
CA ARG A 121 13.25 17.54 5.39
C ARG A 121 12.10 17.65 4.37
N PRO A 122 11.56 18.85 4.15
CA PRO A 122 10.35 19.04 3.32
C PRO A 122 10.52 18.58 1.87
N MET A 123 11.71 18.69 1.29
CA MET A 123 11.96 18.23 -0.09
C MET A 123 11.94 16.69 -0.21
N THR A 124 12.47 15.99 0.80
CA THR A 124 12.41 14.53 0.86
C THR A 124 10.97 14.06 1.03
N ALA A 125 10.22 14.67 1.96
CA ALA A 125 8.80 14.38 2.14
C ALA A 125 7.97 14.68 0.88
N HIS A 126 8.26 15.78 0.17
CA HIS A 126 7.61 16.11 -1.10
C HIS A 126 7.82 15.01 -2.16
N LYS A 127 9.05 14.49 -2.32
CA LYS A 127 9.35 13.38 -3.23
C LYS A 127 8.60 12.10 -2.87
N VAL A 128 8.53 11.77 -1.58
CA VAL A 128 7.75 10.63 -1.06
C VAL A 128 6.27 10.78 -1.41
N MET A 129 5.68 11.96 -1.19
CA MET A 129 4.29 12.23 -1.57
C MET A 129 4.06 12.09 -3.08
N ARG A 130 4.98 12.56 -3.93
CA ARG A 130 4.91 12.33 -5.38
C ARG A 130 4.95 10.84 -5.72
N GLY A 131 5.77 10.06 -5.01
CA GLY A 131 5.82 8.61 -5.12
C GLY A 131 4.49 7.94 -4.78
N ILE A 132 3.83 8.35 -3.69
CA ILE A 132 2.48 7.87 -3.32
C ILE A 132 1.46 8.19 -4.42
N VAL A 133 1.46 9.41 -4.95
CA VAL A 133 0.55 9.79 -6.04
C VAL A 133 0.79 8.95 -7.30
N ARG A 134 2.06 8.69 -7.67
CA ARG A 134 2.41 7.80 -8.78
C ARG A 134 1.90 6.37 -8.55
N TYR A 135 2.09 5.84 -7.34
CA TYR A 135 1.59 4.53 -6.96
C TYR A 135 0.07 4.43 -7.14
N MET A 136 -0.68 5.37 -6.56
CA MET A 136 -2.15 5.42 -6.67
C MET A 136 -2.61 5.54 -8.12
N HIS A 137 -1.95 6.39 -8.91
CA HIS A 137 -2.25 6.53 -10.33
C HIS A 137 -1.99 5.22 -11.10
N GLY A 138 -0.92 4.49 -10.75
CA GLY A 138 -0.63 3.15 -11.27
C GLY A 138 -1.74 2.15 -10.97
N ILE A 139 -2.26 2.14 -9.74
CA ILE A 139 -3.40 1.30 -9.35
C ILE A 139 -4.63 1.61 -10.20
N VAL A 140 -5.05 2.87 -10.27
CA VAL A 140 -6.26 3.29 -11.03
C VAL A 140 -6.13 2.93 -12.50
N ARG A 141 -4.96 3.18 -13.10
CA ARG A 141 -4.69 2.81 -14.49
C ARG A 141 -4.79 1.31 -14.72
N ASN A 142 -4.25 0.50 -13.82
CA ASN A 142 -4.31 -0.97 -13.90
C ASN A 142 -5.74 -1.49 -13.75
N MET A 143 -6.52 -0.93 -12.81
CA MET A 143 -7.94 -1.28 -12.65
C MET A 143 -8.75 -0.91 -13.90
N ASN A 144 -8.55 0.29 -14.45
CA ASN A 144 -9.24 0.73 -15.66
C ASN A 144 -8.90 -0.13 -16.87
N ALA A 145 -7.64 -0.54 -17.03
CA ALA A 145 -7.22 -1.43 -18.09
C ALA A 145 -7.95 -2.79 -18.00
N LYS A 146 -8.01 -3.40 -16.81
CA LYS A 146 -8.73 -4.67 -16.59
C LYS A 146 -10.24 -4.56 -16.86
N SER A 147 -10.86 -3.45 -16.44
CA SER A 147 -12.28 -3.18 -16.68
C SER A 147 -12.59 -3.00 -18.16
N SER A 148 -11.73 -2.28 -18.89
CA SER A 148 -11.85 -2.10 -20.33
C SER A 148 -11.71 -3.42 -21.08
N GLU A 149 -10.76 -4.27 -20.67
CA GLU A 149 -10.52 -5.58 -21.28
C GLU A 149 -11.73 -6.52 -21.10
N LEU A 150 -12.29 -6.60 -19.88
CA LEU A 150 -13.51 -7.36 -19.59
C LEU A 150 -14.70 -6.87 -20.41
N SER A 151 -14.86 -5.55 -20.53
CA SER A 151 -15.90 -4.96 -21.37
C SER A 151 -15.73 -5.39 -22.82
N SER A 152 -14.51 -5.30 -23.37
CA SER A 152 -14.22 -5.77 -24.73
C SER A 152 -14.51 -7.26 -24.92
N TYR A 153 -14.19 -8.12 -23.95
CA TYR A 153 -14.53 -9.55 -24.02
C TYR A 153 -16.04 -9.79 -24.02
N ILE A 154 -16.79 -9.12 -23.14
CA ILE A 154 -18.25 -9.24 -23.07
C ILE A 154 -18.87 -8.75 -24.38
N TYR A 155 -18.45 -7.60 -24.91
CA TYR A 155 -18.96 -7.10 -26.20
C TYR A 155 -18.64 -8.04 -27.36
N ARG A 156 -17.45 -8.65 -27.38
CA ARG A 156 -17.03 -9.58 -28.43
C ARG A 156 -17.74 -10.94 -28.36
N ASN A 157 -18.08 -11.42 -27.16
CA ASN A 157 -18.84 -12.67 -26.97
C ASN A 157 -20.37 -12.46 -27.00
N SER A 158 -20.87 -11.25 -26.74
CA SER A 158 -22.31 -10.95 -26.70
C SER A 158 -22.86 -10.37 -28.01
N GLY A 159 -22.04 -10.27 -29.06
CA GLY A 159 -22.41 -9.66 -30.33
C GLY A 159 -21.71 -10.28 -31.52
N GLY A 160 -22.21 -11.43 -31.97
CA GLY A 160 -22.28 -11.67 -33.41
C GLY A 160 -23.46 -10.89 -33.97
N TYR A 161 -23.21 -9.94 -34.88
CA TYR A 161 -23.72 -9.85 -36.25
C TYR A 161 -23.00 -8.70 -36.96
#